data_AF-A0A8W8K8P3-F1
#
_entry.id   AF-A0A8W8K8P3-F1
#
_cell.length_a   1.000
_cell.length_b   1.000
_cell.length_c   1.000
_cell.angle_alpha   90.00
_cell.angle_beta   90.00
_cell.angle_gamma   90.00
#
_symmetry.space_group_name_H-M   'P 1'
#
loop_
_entity.id
_entity.type
_entity.pdbx_description
1 polymer ?
#
loop_
_entity_poly.entity_id
_entity_poly.type
_entity_poly.pdbx_seq_one_letter_code
_entity_poly.pdbx_strand_id
1 'polypeptide(L)'
;MAKRDVINFIQSLRFGLLDIKRPDNYLRFLPEQSPRTQPAPNLPDGPNHKLSSNYYLTRDARRLVTPPEEIMSGGRKLLADASGEKGESAKGIKSITPGDHYIPTAVELPY
;
A
#
# COMPACT_ATOMS: atom_id res chain seq x y z
N MET A 1 -13.49 12.27 35.05
CA MET A 1 -14.46 11.24 35.46
C MET A 1 -13.81 9.88 35.25
N ALA A 2 -13.80 9.02 36.27
CA ALA A 2 -13.23 7.66 36.15
C ALA A 2 -14.06 6.82 35.16
N LYS A 3 -13.44 5.80 34.55
CA LYS A 3 -14.17 4.82 33.72
C LYS A 3 -15.22 4.14 34.59
N ARG A 4 -16.44 3.96 34.06
CA ARG A 4 -17.47 3.20 34.75
C ARG A 4 -17.19 1.71 34.54
N ASP A 5 -17.01 1.00 35.65
CA ASP A 5 -16.84 -0.44 35.67
C ASP A 5 -17.85 -1.10 36.61
N VAL A 6 -17.95 -2.43 36.52
CA VAL A 6 -18.76 -3.25 37.43
C VAL A 6 -18.18 -3.24 38.84
N ILE A 7 -18.94 -3.71 39.83
CA ILE A 7 -18.44 -3.84 41.21
C ILE A 7 -17.16 -4.70 41.27
N ASN A 8 -16.27 -4.40 42.23
CA ASN A 8 -14.95 -5.03 42.35
C ASN A 8 -15.00 -6.57 42.36
N PHE A 9 -16.05 -7.17 42.97
CA PHE A 9 -16.23 -8.62 42.99
C PHE A 9 -16.34 -9.23 41.58
N ILE A 10 -17.16 -8.62 40.70
CA ILE A 10 -17.36 -9.09 39.32
C ILE A 10 -16.10 -8.81 38.48
N GLN A 11 -15.34 -7.75 38.80
CA GLN A 11 -14.06 -7.49 38.15
C GLN A 11 -13.05 -8.61 38.45
N SER A 12 -12.88 -8.98 39.73
CA SER A 12 -12.00 -10.08 40.12
C SER A 12 -12.40 -11.41 39.50
N LEU A 13 -13.71 -11.70 39.44
CA LEU A 13 -14.23 -12.87 38.74
C LEU A 13 -13.83 -12.85 37.26
N ARG A 14 -14.00 -11.72 36.56
CA ARG A 14 -13.61 -11.56 35.16
C ARG A 14 -12.11 -11.76 34.94
N PHE A 15 -11.27 -11.23 35.82
CA PHE A 15 -9.81 -11.36 35.71
C PHE A 15 -9.37 -12.83 35.84
N GLY A 16 -10.03 -13.58 36.74
CA GLY A 16 -9.79 -15.01 36.92
C GLY A 16 -10.26 -15.87 35.75
N LEU A 17 -11.44 -15.58 35.16
CA LEU A 17 -11.96 -16.37 34.04
C LEU A 17 -11.21 -16.13 32.72
N LEU A 18 -10.69 -14.92 32.52
CA LEU A 18 -9.99 -14.56 31.28
C LEU A 18 -8.49 -14.85 31.32
N ASP A 19 -7.94 -15.22 32.49
CA ASP A 19 -6.49 -15.34 32.74
C ASP A 19 -5.68 -14.12 32.26
N ILE A 20 -6.31 -12.95 32.29
CA ILE A 20 -5.72 -11.66 31.91
C ILE A 20 -5.74 -10.77 33.13
N LYS A 21 -4.56 -10.29 33.55
CA LYS A 21 -4.39 -9.46 34.77
C LYS A 21 -5.18 -8.14 34.72
N ARG A 22 -5.39 -7.58 33.52
CA ARG A 22 -6.13 -6.33 33.26
C ARG A 22 -6.77 -6.37 31.87
N PRO A 23 -7.97 -6.94 31.72
CA PRO A 23 -8.69 -6.88 30.46
C PRO A 23 -9.12 -5.43 30.19
N ASP A 24 -8.92 -4.98 28.95
CA ASP A 24 -9.41 -3.68 28.52
C ASP A 24 -10.93 -3.64 28.49
N ASN A 25 -11.50 -2.48 28.82
CA ASN A 25 -12.92 -2.25 28.69
C ASN A 25 -13.24 -1.79 27.26
N TYR A 26 -13.98 -2.61 26.51
CA TYR A 26 -14.36 -2.34 25.12
C TYR A 26 -15.38 -1.20 24.95
N LEU A 27 -15.95 -0.70 26.06
CA LEU A 27 -16.88 0.43 26.02
C LEU A 27 -16.10 1.73 25.89
N ARG A 28 -16.67 2.66 25.12
CA ARG A 28 -16.07 3.99 24.93
C ARG A 28 -16.46 4.92 26.08
N PHE A 29 -15.46 5.55 26.68
CA PHE A 29 -15.64 6.50 27.78
C PHE A 29 -15.19 7.90 27.38
N LEU A 30 -15.89 8.91 27.92
CA LEU A 30 -15.62 10.31 27.65
C LEU A 30 -14.13 10.73 27.79
N PRO A 31 -13.37 10.32 28.84
CA PRO A 31 -11.94 10.69 28.95
C PRO A 31 -11.03 10.07 27.89
N GLU A 32 -11.46 9.00 27.22
CA GLU A 32 -10.67 8.31 26.18
C GLU A 32 -11.07 8.70 24.77
N GLN A 33 -12.16 9.45 24.64
CA GLN A 33 -12.66 9.93 23.37
C GLN A 33 -12.29 11.39 23.20
N SER A 34 -11.95 11.76 21.97
CA SER A 34 -11.89 13.17 21.61
C SER A 34 -13.28 13.81 21.80
N PRO A 35 -13.35 15.11 22.15
CA PRO A 35 -14.62 15.84 22.23
C PRO A 35 -15.41 15.77 20.92
N ARG A 36 -16.74 15.91 20.99
CA ARG A 36 -17.57 15.97 19.77
C ARG A 36 -17.35 17.27 18.99
N THR A 37 -17.12 18.36 19.71
CA THR A 37 -16.82 19.67 19.12
C THR A 37 -15.31 19.84 19.06
N GLN A 38 -14.79 19.99 17.85
CA GLN A 38 -13.38 20.26 17.60
C GLN A 38 -13.19 21.74 17.21
N PRO A 39 -12.08 22.38 17.57
CA PRO A 39 -11.76 23.71 17.08
C PRO A 39 -11.57 23.70 15.55
N ALA A 40 -11.73 24.86 14.92
CA ALA A 40 -11.47 24.99 13.49
C ALA A 40 -10.02 24.62 13.17
N PRO A 41 -9.76 23.69 12.23
CA PRO A 41 -8.40 23.30 11.86
C PRO A 41 -7.75 24.35 10.95
N ASN A 42 -6.44 24.54 11.09
CA ASN A 42 -5.62 25.24 10.11
C ASN A 42 -4.78 24.20 9.36
N LEU A 43 -5.20 23.85 8.14
CA LEU A 43 -4.57 22.80 7.34
C LEU A 43 -3.38 23.38 6.57
N PRO A 44 -2.25 22.66 6.48
CA PRO A 44 -1.15 23.09 5.65
C PRO A 44 -1.53 23.03 4.17
N ASP A 45 -0.93 23.93 3.41
CA ASP A 45 -1.11 24.01 1.97
C ASP A 45 -0.54 22.80 1.23
N GLY A 46 -1.14 22.48 0.08
CA GLY A 46 -0.65 21.45 -0.82
C GLY A 46 0.62 21.86 -1.56
N PRO A 47 1.35 20.91 -2.17
CA PRO A 47 2.63 21.16 -2.83
C PRO A 47 2.56 22.11 -4.04
N ASN A 48 1.36 22.32 -4.59
CA ASN A 48 1.09 23.18 -5.73
C ASN A 48 0.41 24.51 -5.33
N HIS A 49 0.38 24.90 -4.06
CA HIS A 49 0.00 26.26 -3.65
C HIS A 49 1.20 27.20 -3.74
N LYS A 50 1.73 27.35 -4.95
CA LYS A 50 2.89 28.20 -5.26
C LYS A 50 2.45 29.38 -6.12
N LEU A 51 2.94 30.58 -5.80
CA LEU A 51 2.62 31.82 -6.51
C LEU A 51 3.31 31.95 -7.88
N SER A 52 4.46 31.29 -8.06
CA SER A 52 5.26 31.33 -9.28
C SER A 52 5.80 29.94 -9.65
N SER A 53 6.22 29.78 -10.91
CA SER A 53 6.81 28.54 -11.43
C SER A 53 5.95 27.29 -11.19
N ASN A 54 4.63 27.43 -11.38
CA ASN A 54 3.63 26.40 -11.08
C ASN A 54 2.65 26.20 -12.24
N TYR A 55 3.21 26.04 -13.45
CA TYR A 55 2.42 25.83 -14.64
C TYR A 55 1.74 24.45 -14.58
N TYR A 56 0.44 24.40 -14.90
CA TYR A 56 -0.31 23.14 -14.93
C TYR A 56 0.30 22.12 -15.92
N LEU A 57 0.85 22.62 -17.03
CA LEU A 57 1.48 21.80 -18.08
C LEU A 57 2.56 20.86 -17.55
N THR A 58 3.43 21.32 -16.65
CA THR A 58 4.58 20.53 -16.17
C THR A 58 4.20 19.49 -15.12
N ARG A 59 2.97 19.55 -14.57
CA ARG A 59 2.49 18.65 -13.51
C ARG A 59 1.34 17.73 -13.95
N ASP A 60 0.83 17.89 -15.16
CA ASP A 60 -0.29 17.10 -15.67
C ASP A 60 0.15 15.70 -16.11
N ALA A 61 0.27 14.78 -15.14
CA ALA A 61 0.60 13.39 -15.42
C ALA A 61 -0.45 12.69 -16.31
N ARG A 62 -1.70 13.20 -16.37
CA ARG A 62 -2.75 12.61 -17.22
C ARG A 62 -2.43 12.73 -18.70
N ARG A 63 -1.67 13.77 -19.10
CA ARG A 63 -1.21 13.99 -20.48
C ARG A 63 0.12 13.31 -20.79
N LEU A 64 0.80 12.75 -19.78
CA LEU A 64 2.03 11.97 -19.97
C LEU A 64 1.74 10.50 -20.30
N VAL A 65 0.49 10.05 -20.16
CA VAL A 65 0.08 8.69 -20.49
C VAL A 65 0.15 8.49 -22.00
N THR A 66 1.08 7.64 -22.43
CA THR A 66 1.18 7.18 -23.83
C THR A 66 0.40 5.88 -24.02
N PRO A 67 -0.01 5.56 -25.25
CA PRO A 67 -0.50 4.22 -25.59
C PRO A 67 0.52 3.14 -25.19
N PRO A 68 0.06 1.91 -24.89
CA PRO A 68 0.96 0.80 -24.56
C PRO A 68 1.87 0.47 -25.75
N GLU A 69 3.09 0.04 -25.46
CA GLU A 69 4.03 -0.42 -26.48
C GLU A 69 3.67 -1.83 -26.96
N GLU A 70 3.50 -2.01 -28.27
CA GLU A 70 3.18 -3.30 -28.87
C GLU A 70 4.47 -4.11 -29.10
N ILE A 71 4.71 -5.13 -28.26
CA ILE A 71 5.88 -6.01 -28.37
C ILE A 71 5.74 -7.03 -29.52
N MET A 72 4.52 -7.43 -29.85
CA MET A 72 4.20 -8.35 -30.94
C MET A 72 2.78 -8.12 -31.45
N SER A 73 2.63 -7.74 -32.71
CA SER A 73 1.34 -7.64 -33.39
C SER A 73 1.12 -8.86 -34.30
N GLY A 74 -0.11 -9.38 -34.35
CA GLY A 74 -0.46 -10.61 -35.06
C GLY A 74 -0.46 -10.54 -36.60
N GLY A 75 0.43 -9.74 -37.20
CA GLY A 75 0.51 -9.50 -38.64
C GLY A 75 1.94 -9.48 -39.16
N ARG A 76 2.21 -10.31 -40.18
CA ARG A 76 3.49 -10.53 -40.91
C ARG A 76 4.78 -10.20 -40.14
N LYS A 77 5.34 -11.26 -39.57
CA LYS A 77 6.78 -11.41 -39.30
C LYS A 77 7.56 -10.96 -40.55
N LEU A 78 8.20 -9.79 -40.50
CA LEU A 78 9.30 -9.49 -41.41
C LEU A 78 10.44 -10.42 -41.00
N LEU A 79 10.43 -11.62 -41.57
CA LEU A 79 11.62 -12.45 -41.64
C LEU A 79 12.67 -11.61 -42.35
N ALA A 80 13.70 -11.18 -41.63
CA ALA A 80 14.89 -10.66 -42.25
C ALA A 80 15.45 -11.77 -43.16
N ASP A 81 15.43 -11.46 -44.45
CA ASP A 81 16.14 -12.06 -45.56
C ASP A 81 15.84 -13.53 -45.93
N ALA A 82 15.30 -13.64 -47.14
CA ALA A 82 15.11 -14.87 -47.88
C ALA A 82 16.46 -15.47 -48.30
N SER A 83 16.97 -16.42 -47.53
CA SER A 83 17.81 -17.50 -48.05
C SER A 83 17.55 -18.73 -47.21
N GLY A 84 17.00 -19.77 -47.85
CA GLY A 84 16.71 -21.06 -47.24
C GLY A 84 17.98 -21.82 -46.87
N GLU A 85 18.66 -21.37 -45.84
CA GLU A 85 19.64 -22.14 -45.10
C GLU A 85 19.03 -22.50 -43.74
N LYS A 86 19.19 -23.78 -43.35
CA LYS A 86 18.70 -24.31 -42.08
C LYS A 86 19.16 -23.38 -40.96
N GLY A 87 18.22 -22.62 -40.41
CA GLY A 87 18.49 -21.70 -39.30
C GLY A 87 19.18 -22.46 -38.18
N GLU A 88 20.43 -22.10 -37.93
CA GLU A 88 21.19 -22.57 -36.78
C GLU A 88 20.33 -22.37 -35.52
N SER A 89 20.17 -23.43 -34.73
CA SER A 89 19.37 -23.37 -33.51
C SER A 89 19.99 -22.32 -32.59
N ALA A 90 19.35 -21.16 -32.52
CA ALA A 90 19.76 -20.06 -31.65
C ALA A 90 20.03 -20.63 -30.26
N LYS A 91 21.27 -20.45 -29.79
CA LYS A 91 21.75 -20.90 -28.48
C LYS A 91 20.69 -20.57 -27.42
N GLY A 92 20.34 -21.55 -26.59
CA GLY A 92 19.18 -21.52 -25.71
C GLY A 92 18.99 -20.17 -25.01
N ILE A 93 17.87 -19.50 -25.31
CA ILE A 93 17.49 -18.26 -24.66
C ILE A 93 17.29 -18.56 -23.17
N LYS A 94 17.99 -17.83 -22.30
CA LYS A 94 17.79 -17.95 -20.85
C LYS A 94 16.34 -17.58 -20.53
N SER A 95 15.67 -18.35 -19.68
CA SER A 95 14.33 -18.03 -19.21
C SER A 95 14.32 -16.66 -18.52
N ILE A 96 13.46 -15.76 -18.98
CA ILE A 96 13.29 -14.43 -18.38
C ILE A 96 12.14 -14.52 -17.37
N THR A 97 12.37 -14.06 -16.14
CA THR A 97 11.33 -13.86 -15.12
C THR A 97 10.85 -12.41 -15.15
N PRO A 98 9.56 -12.11 -14.86
CA PRO A 98 9.05 -10.73 -14.84
C PRO A 98 9.67 -9.83 -13.77
N GLY A 99 10.32 -10.39 -12.76
CA GLY A 99 10.98 -9.70 -11.67
C GLY A 99 11.79 -10.66 -10.82
N ASP A 100 12.41 -10.13 -9.77
CA ASP A 100 13.23 -10.91 -8.84
C ASP A 100 12.38 -11.71 -7.86
N HIS A 101 12.95 -12.79 -7.34
CA HIS A 101 12.32 -13.57 -6.27
C HIS A 101 12.25 -12.75 -4.99
N TYR A 102 11.03 -12.47 -4.51
CA TYR A 102 10.83 -11.84 -3.22
C TYR A 102 11.29 -12.77 -2.09
N ILE A 103 12.34 -12.36 -1.38
CA ILE A 103 12.80 -13.00 -0.16
C ILE A 103 12.33 -12.11 0.99
N PRO A 104 11.34 -12.51 1.80
CA PRO A 104 10.97 -11.73 2.96
C PRO A 104 12.17 -11.66 3.90
N THR A 105 12.61 -10.44 4.25
CA THR A 105 13.47 -10.26 5.41
C THR A 105 12.73 -10.82 6.62
N ALA A 106 13.41 -11.58 7.47
CA ALA A 106 12.87 -12.00 8.76
C ALA A 106 12.64 -10.73 9.60
N VAL A 107 11.47 -10.12 9.41
CA VAL A 107 10.94 -9.13 10.33
C VAL A 107 10.58 -9.94 11.57
N GLU A 108 11.08 -9.51 12.73
CA GLU A 108 10.58 -10.00 14.00
C GLU A 108 9.07 -9.77 13.99
N LEU A 109 8.32 -10.86 13.85
CA LEU A 109 6.89 -10.80 14.08
C LEU A 109 6.73 -10.35 15.53
N PRO A 110 5.86 -9.38 15.84
CA PRO A 110 5.65 -8.91 17.21
C PRO A 110 4.86 -9.95 18.03
N TYR A 111 5.32 -11.20 18.03
CA TYR A 111 4.88 -12.29 18.90
C TYR A 111 6.10 -12.90 19.58
#